data_AF-A0A0L7R5P6-F1
#
_entry.id   AF-A0A0L7R5P6-F1
#
_cell.length_a   1.000
_cell.length_b   1.000
_cell.length_c   1.000
_cell.angle_alpha   90.00
_cell.angle_beta   90.00
_cell.angle_gamma   90.00
#
_symmetry.space_group_name_H-M   'P 1'
#
loop_
_entity.id
_entity.type
_entity.pdbx_description
1 polymer ?
#
loop_
_entity_poly.entity_id
_entity_poly.type
_entity_poly.pdbx_seq_one_letter_code
_entity_poly.pdbx_strand_id
1 'polypeptide(L)'
;MIRTTTSLRNELARALLRNSVRTNTVRSMVIRCLHRKYLQRIQVQNTLRLTVTPWKQQLRYYADYPDHVKVQLPALSPTMETGTIVSWHKKEGDKLNEGDLLAEIETDKATMGFETPEEGYLAKIMVAAGTKNVPIGKLVCIIVPDEAAPTPSTPPPSPVTPPAPAAPAAPAVPQPTPSGDRIYVTPLAKKLAADKGLSLQGLKGSGLYGAITSKDLEGAPAMAVQPAMAAVAGAPGGIDVPVSNIRAVIAKRLLESKRSIPHYYLSIDVKMDAALEMRERFNKMLEKEKVKLSVNDIIIKGMAMACKKVPEGNSAWMGEVIRQYNNVDVSVAVSTESGLITPIVFGADGKGIVQISKDVKELATKAREGKLQPQEFQGGTITLSNLGMFGIKNFSAIINPPQSIILAVGTTEARLIPAKNEKGFITSQFMSVTASCDHRTVDGAVGAQWLAAFKSFMENPTNMLL
;
A
#
# COMPACT_ATOMS: atom_id res chain seq x y z
N MET A 1 -21.11 -42.88 11.07
CA MET A 1 -20.40 -43.81 10.17
C MET A 1 -20.04 -43.15 8.81
N ILE A 2 -19.54 -41.90 8.79
CA ILE A 2 -19.25 -41.13 7.54
C ILE A 2 -17.89 -40.39 7.59
N ARG A 3 -17.05 -40.60 8.62
CA ARG A 3 -15.72 -39.93 8.72
C ARG A 3 -14.52 -40.77 8.29
N THR A 4 -14.71 -42.04 7.91
CA THR A 4 -13.61 -42.96 7.57
C THR A 4 -13.32 -43.10 6.08
N THR A 5 -14.18 -42.58 5.18
CA THR A 5 -14.03 -42.79 3.72
C THR A 5 -13.16 -41.74 3.01
N THR A 6 -12.99 -40.54 3.59
CA THR A 6 -12.22 -39.45 2.97
C THR A 6 -10.70 -39.58 3.21
N SER A 7 -10.30 -40.13 4.36
CA SER A 7 -8.88 -40.38 4.70
C SER A 7 -8.30 -41.52 3.86
N LEU A 8 -9.04 -42.62 3.70
CA LEU A 8 -8.66 -43.76 2.85
C LEU A 8 -8.51 -43.38 1.36
N ARG A 9 -9.35 -42.46 0.83
CA ARG A 9 -9.24 -41.98 -0.56
C ARG A 9 -7.99 -41.12 -0.80
N ASN A 10 -7.58 -40.32 0.17
CA ASN A 10 -6.40 -39.46 0.05
C ASN A 10 -5.07 -40.23 0.16
N GLU A 11 -5.03 -41.32 0.92
CA GLU A 11 -3.84 -42.18 0.98
C GLU A 11 -3.65 -43.02 -0.29
N LEU A 12 -4.74 -43.52 -0.87
CA LEU A 12 -4.72 -44.29 -2.12
C LEU A 12 -4.28 -43.41 -3.31
N ALA A 13 -4.70 -42.15 -3.36
CA ALA A 13 -4.26 -41.17 -4.34
C ALA A 13 -2.76 -40.84 -4.22
N ARG A 14 -2.23 -40.71 -2.99
CA ARG A 14 -0.79 -40.48 -2.73
C ARG A 14 0.07 -41.72 -3.03
N ALA A 15 -0.48 -42.93 -2.93
CA ALA A 15 0.21 -44.16 -3.32
C ALA A 15 0.28 -44.32 -4.86
N LEU A 16 -0.80 -44.00 -5.57
CA LEU A 16 -0.86 -44.03 -7.04
C LEU A 16 0.07 -42.99 -7.69
N LEU A 17 0.13 -41.77 -7.14
CA LEU A 17 1.06 -40.72 -7.62
C LEU A 17 2.53 -41.11 -7.41
N ARG A 18 2.88 -41.73 -6.28
CA ARG A 18 4.26 -42.20 -6.03
C ARG A 18 4.67 -43.36 -6.95
N ASN A 19 3.76 -44.28 -7.25
CA ASN A 19 4.05 -45.37 -8.20
C ASN A 19 4.13 -44.90 -9.65
N SER A 20 3.34 -43.88 -10.06
CA SER A 20 3.41 -43.32 -11.41
C SER A 20 4.68 -42.50 -11.68
N VAL A 21 5.26 -41.90 -10.63
CA VAL A 21 6.55 -41.20 -10.76
C VAL A 21 7.70 -42.20 -10.84
N ARG A 22 7.64 -43.32 -10.10
CA ARG A 22 8.66 -44.39 -10.17
C ARG A 22 8.69 -45.15 -11.50
N THR A 23 7.54 -45.36 -12.16
CA THR A 23 7.49 -46.04 -13.47
C THR A 23 7.97 -45.18 -14.64
N ASN A 24 7.86 -43.85 -14.55
CA ASN A 24 8.38 -42.95 -15.59
C ASN A 24 9.91 -42.74 -15.50
N THR A 25 10.53 -42.91 -14.32
CA THR A 25 12.00 -42.83 -14.19
C THR A 25 12.70 -44.11 -14.67
N VAL A 26 12.04 -45.27 -14.61
CA VAL A 26 12.64 -46.55 -15.08
C VAL A 26 12.51 -46.75 -16.59
N ARG A 27 11.59 -46.04 -17.27
CA ARG A 27 11.45 -46.09 -18.74
C ARG A 27 12.47 -45.26 -19.51
N SER A 28 13.23 -44.35 -18.87
CA SER A 28 14.23 -43.53 -19.56
C SER A 28 15.66 -44.10 -19.54
N MET A 29 15.95 -45.11 -18.70
CA MET A 29 17.27 -45.75 -18.64
C MET A 29 17.40 -47.05 -19.47
N VAL A 30 16.29 -47.74 -19.78
CA VAL A 30 16.33 -49.03 -20.53
C VAL A 30 16.45 -48.83 -22.05
N ILE A 31 16.05 -47.68 -22.59
CA ILE A 31 16.13 -47.40 -24.04
C ILE A 31 17.53 -46.94 -24.48
N ARG A 32 18.42 -46.56 -23.55
CA ARG A 32 19.80 -46.16 -23.87
C ARG A 32 20.87 -47.25 -23.69
N CYS A 33 20.53 -48.44 -23.17
CA CYS A 33 21.50 -49.52 -22.94
C CYS A 33 21.36 -50.76 -23.84
N LEU A 34 20.35 -50.81 -24.72
CA LEU A 34 20.09 -51.97 -25.61
C LEU A 34 20.38 -51.70 -27.10
N HIS A 35 21.14 -50.66 -27.44
CA HIS A 35 21.54 -50.37 -28.83
C HIS A 35 23.04 -50.55 -29.11
N ARG A 36 23.74 -51.35 -28.29
CA ARG A 36 25.20 -51.51 -28.43
C ARG A 36 25.70 -52.94 -28.24
N LYS A 37 24.96 -53.95 -28.71
CA LYS A 37 25.44 -55.35 -28.85
C LYS A 37 24.43 -56.18 -29.65
N TYR A 38 24.30 -55.96 -30.96
CA TYR A 38 23.87 -57.01 -31.89
C TYR A 38 24.14 -56.55 -33.34
N LEU A 39 25.41 -56.59 -33.73
CA LEU A 39 25.84 -56.64 -35.12
C LEU A 39 26.43 -58.03 -35.31
N GLN A 40 25.67 -58.94 -35.91
CA GLN A 40 26.19 -59.92 -36.88
C GLN A 40 25.06 -60.77 -37.47
N ARG A 41 25.11 -60.86 -38.80
CA ARG A 41 24.37 -61.78 -39.69
C ARG A 41 22.86 -61.55 -39.82
N ILE A 42 22.47 -60.98 -40.96
CA ILE A 42 21.80 -61.71 -42.06
C ILE A 42 21.91 -60.87 -43.34
N GLN A 43 22.11 -61.58 -44.43
CA GLN A 43 22.53 -61.12 -45.74
C GLN A 43 21.33 -61.19 -46.71
N VAL A 44 21.38 -60.35 -47.75
CA VAL A 44 20.75 -60.49 -49.08
C VAL A 44 19.37 -59.82 -49.34
N GLN A 45 19.44 -58.86 -50.28
CA GLN A 45 18.45 -58.37 -51.26
C GLN A 45 17.14 -57.72 -50.76
N ASN A 46 16.99 -56.41 -50.98
CA ASN A 46 16.38 -55.91 -52.22
C ASN A 46 16.51 -54.38 -52.32
N THR A 47 16.58 -53.90 -53.55
CA THR A 47 16.71 -52.51 -54.00
C THR A 47 15.64 -51.56 -53.45
N LEU A 48 16.05 -50.45 -52.82
CA LEU A 48 15.39 -49.14 -52.88
C LEU A 48 16.40 -48.06 -52.45
N ARG A 49 16.82 -47.19 -53.39
CA ARG A 49 17.69 -46.03 -53.10
C ARG A 49 16.89 -44.97 -52.34
N LEU A 50 17.11 -44.87 -51.03
CA LEU A 50 16.73 -43.73 -50.22
C LEU A 50 17.86 -42.70 -50.24
N THR A 51 17.68 -41.60 -50.98
CA THR A 51 18.51 -40.41 -50.85
C THR A 51 18.21 -39.75 -49.50
N VAL A 52 19.09 -39.95 -48.52
CA VAL A 52 19.02 -39.29 -47.22
C VAL A 52 19.62 -37.89 -47.38
N THR A 53 18.79 -36.86 -47.38
CA THR A 53 19.22 -35.48 -47.17
C THR A 53 19.73 -35.33 -45.73
N PRO A 54 20.98 -34.89 -45.50
CA PRO A 54 21.47 -34.70 -44.14
C PRO A 54 20.74 -33.53 -43.50
N TRP A 55 19.91 -33.83 -42.51
CA TRP A 55 19.29 -32.85 -41.63
C TRP A 55 20.41 -32.23 -40.78
N LYS A 56 20.89 -31.04 -41.15
CA LYS A 56 21.77 -30.24 -40.29
C LYS A 56 20.95 -29.78 -39.09
N GLN A 57 21.13 -30.46 -37.96
CA GLN A 57 20.69 -29.94 -36.67
C GLN A 57 21.49 -28.67 -36.38
N GLN A 58 20.82 -27.52 -36.51
CA GLN A 58 21.35 -26.24 -36.05
C GLN A 58 21.26 -26.22 -34.52
N LEU A 59 22.32 -26.69 -33.86
CA LEU A 59 22.53 -26.46 -32.43
C LEU A 59 22.70 -24.95 -32.23
N ARG A 60 21.66 -24.28 -31.75
CA ARG A 60 21.80 -22.93 -31.19
C ARG A 60 22.52 -23.09 -29.86
N TYR A 61 23.80 -22.75 -29.83
CA TYR A 61 24.46 -22.41 -28.59
C TYR A 61 23.74 -21.18 -28.03
N TYR A 62 23.21 -21.27 -26.81
CA TYR A 62 22.91 -20.07 -26.05
C TYR A 62 24.26 -19.39 -25.86
N ALA A 63 24.44 -18.19 -26.42
CA ALA A 63 25.61 -17.39 -26.16
C ALA A 63 25.62 -17.11 -24.65
N ASP A 64 26.59 -17.68 -23.94
CA ASP A 64 26.89 -17.23 -22.59
C ASP A 64 27.24 -15.74 -22.70
N TYR A 65 26.55 -14.91 -21.89
CA TYR A 65 26.82 -13.49 -21.85
C TYR A 65 28.30 -13.28 -21.50
N PRO A 66 28.98 -12.28 -22.10
CA PRO A 66 30.35 -11.94 -21.71
C PRO A 66 30.43 -11.71 -20.20
N ASP A 67 31.61 -11.94 -19.62
CA ASP A 67 31.83 -11.74 -18.19
C ASP A 67 31.32 -10.34 -17.80
N HIS A 68 30.39 -10.29 -16.86
CA HIS A 68 29.68 -9.07 -16.50
C HIS A 68 29.54 -8.98 -14.98
N VAL A 69 29.85 -7.80 -14.46
CA VAL A 69 29.80 -7.48 -13.04
C VAL A 69 28.45 -6.85 -12.76
N LYS A 70 27.75 -7.43 -11.78
CA LYS A 70 26.42 -7.02 -11.34
C LYS A 70 26.56 -6.05 -10.17
N VAL A 71 26.45 -4.76 -10.44
CA VAL A 71 26.59 -3.72 -9.40
C VAL A 71 25.26 -3.56 -8.68
N GLN A 72 25.28 -3.87 -7.39
CA GLN A 72 24.16 -3.68 -6.48
C GLN A 72 24.27 -2.37 -5.73
N LEU A 73 23.15 -1.84 -5.25
CA LEU A 73 23.12 -0.65 -4.40
C LEU A 73 23.83 -0.96 -3.06
N PRO A 74 24.99 -0.33 -2.74
CA PRO A 74 25.66 -0.54 -1.47
C PRO A 74 24.99 0.26 -0.34
N ALA A 75 25.26 -0.12 0.89
CA ALA A 75 24.85 0.65 2.06
C ALA A 75 25.77 1.87 2.24
N LEU A 76 25.32 3.05 1.78
CA LEU A 76 26.08 4.30 1.91
C LEU A 76 25.99 4.93 3.32
N SER A 77 25.11 4.40 4.18
CA SER A 77 24.95 4.82 5.58
C SER A 77 24.59 3.61 6.46
N PRO A 78 25.09 3.54 7.70
CA PRO A 78 24.80 2.44 8.63
C PRO A 78 23.33 2.33 9.06
N THR A 79 22.50 3.34 8.77
CA THR A 79 21.04 3.34 9.05
C THR A 79 20.17 3.18 7.80
N MET A 80 20.76 2.96 6.62
CA MET A 80 20.02 2.96 5.36
C MET A 80 19.31 1.61 5.12
N GLU A 81 18.04 1.64 4.71
CA GLU A 81 17.31 0.47 4.20
C GLU A 81 16.93 0.63 2.71
N THR A 82 16.70 1.87 2.27
CA THR A 82 16.32 2.24 0.89
C THR A 82 16.98 3.55 0.47
N GLY A 83 17.39 3.69 -0.79
CA GLY A 83 17.94 4.93 -1.37
C GLY A 83 17.18 5.40 -2.60
N THR A 84 17.27 6.69 -2.93
CA THR A 84 16.69 7.28 -4.15
C THR A 84 17.79 7.71 -5.10
N ILE A 85 17.74 7.29 -6.37
CA ILE A 85 18.71 7.72 -7.38
C ILE A 85 18.23 9.05 -7.98
N VAL A 86 18.96 10.13 -7.74
CA VAL A 86 18.61 11.49 -8.17
C VAL A 86 18.96 11.70 -9.63
N SER A 87 20.22 11.42 -9.99
CA SER A 87 20.77 11.66 -11.33
C SER A 87 21.87 10.64 -11.65
N TRP A 88 22.02 10.31 -12.93
CA TRP A 88 23.13 9.51 -13.45
C TRP A 88 24.13 10.46 -14.13
N HIS A 89 25.40 10.36 -13.75
CA HIS A 89 26.50 11.14 -14.34
C HIS A 89 27.15 10.45 -15.53
N LYS A 90 26.97 9.13 -15.66
CA LYS A 90 27.49 8.29 -16.75
C LYS A 90 26.35 7.65 -17.55
N LYS A 91 26.54 7.50 -18.87
CA LYS A 91 25.56 6.92 -19.80
C LYS A 91 25.95 5.50 -20.19
N GLU A 92 24.99 4.74 -20.71
CA GLU A 92 25.23 3.40 -21.25
C GLU A 92 26.28 3.48 -22.38
N GLY A 93 27.33 2.66 -22.28
CA GLY A 93 28.49 2.65 -23.17
C GLY A 93 29.69 3.47 -22.70
N ASP A 94 29.57 4.26 -21.63
CA ASP A 94 30.68 5.08 -21.15
C ASP A 94 31.75 4.24 -20.43
N LYS A 95 33.02 4.63 -20.62
CA LYS A 95 34.16 4.08 -19.88
C LYS A 95 34.15 4.61 -18.43
N LEU A 96 34.34 3.69 -17.48
CA LEU A 96 34.42 3.92 -16.05
C LEU A 96 35.82 3.56 -15.56
N ASN A 97 36.41 4.45 -14.77
CA ASN A 97 37.63 4.18 -14.02
C ASN A 97 37.28 3.96 -12.52
N GLU A 98 38.17 3.34 -11.76
CA GLU A 98 38.03 3.20 -10.32
C GLU A 98 37.86 4.57 -9.64
N GLY A 99 36.79 4.74 -8.86
CA GLY A 99 36.47 6.01 -8.18
C GLY A 99 35.67 7.02 -9.01
N ASP A 100 35.28 6.70 -10.26
CA ASP A 100 34.40 7.58 -11.05
C ASP A 100 32.98 7.63 -10.45
N LEU A 101 32.43 8.84 -10.35
CA LEU A 101 31.06 9.09 -9.88
C LEU A 101 30.02 8.58 -10.91
N LEU A 102 29.24 7.56 -10.54
CA LEU A 102 28.20 6.96 -11.36
C LEU A 102 26.88 7.72 -11.28
N ALA A 103 26.43 7.99 -10.05
CA ALA A 103 25.12 8.54 -9.78
C ALA A 103 25.09 9.26 -8.43
N GLU A 104 24.19 10.21 -8.29
CA GLU A 104 23.87 10.83 -7.00
C GLU A 104 22.72 10.08 -6.34
N ILE A 105 22.93 9.67 -5.10
CA ILE A 105 21.96 8.91 -4.31
C ILE A 105 21.54 9.76 -3.12
N GLU A 106 20.26 10.09 -3.06
CA GLU A 106 19.64 10.75 -1.91
C GLU A 106 19.28 9.69 -0.86
N THR A 107 19.89 9.84 0.31
CA THR A 107 19.65 9.02 1.50
C THR A 107 18.80 9.77 2.52
N ASP A 108 18.47 9.12 3.64
CA ASP A 108 17.71 9.71 4.75
C ASP A 108 18.42 10.89 5.43
N LYS A 109 19.76 11.01 5.26
CA LYS A 109 20.57 12.04 5.93
C LYS A 109 21.32 12.99 4.99
N ALA A 110 21.67 12.56 3.79
CA ALA A 110 22.40 13.40 2.82
C ALA A 110 22.30 12.85 1.39
N THR A 111 22.55 13.70 0.40
CA THR A 111 22.85 13.25 -0.97
C THR A 111 24.32 12.86 -1.03
N MET A 112 24.59 11.58 -1.33
CA MET A 112 25.92 11.03 -1.44
C MET A 112 26.19 10.56 -2.88
N GLY A 113 27.42 10.76 -3.34
CA GLY A 113 27.87 10.25 -4.62
C GLY A 113 28.11 8.74 -4.54
N PHE A 114 27.61 7.99 -5.52
CA PHE A 114 27.93 6.58 -5.70
C PHE A 114 29.08 6.44 -6.70
N GLU A 115 30.22 5.96 -6.22
CA GLU A 115 31.44 5.76 -7.00
C GLU A 115 31.55 4.33 -7.53
N THR A 116 32.22 4.17 -8.67
CA THR A 116 32.45 2.87 -9.29
C THR A 116 33.57 2.13 -8.56
N PRO A 117 33.33 0.91 -8.02
CA PRO A 117 34.37 0.14 -7.34
C PRO A 117 35.35 -0.60 -8.27
N GLU A 118 35.04 -0.73 -9.57
CA GLU A 118 35.81 -1.50 -10.54
C GLU A 118 35.88 -0.76 -11.89
N GLU A 119 36.97 -0.96 -12.65
CA GLU A 119 37.12 -0.41 -14.00
C GLU A 119 36.29 -1.20 -15.03
N GLY A 120 35.71 -0.51 -16.02
CA GLY A 120 34.99 -1.18 -17.11
C GLY A 120 34.06 -0.26 -17.90
N TYR A 121 33.15 -0.84 -18.66
CA TYR A 121 32.15 -0.12 -19.46
C TYR A 121 30.74 -0.30 -18.90
N LEU A 122 29.95 0.77 -18.82
CA LEU A 122 28.57 0.73 -18.35
C LEU A 122 27.66 0.09 -19.41
N ALA A 123 27.38 -1.21 -19.32
CA ALA A 123 26.64 -1.91 -20.37
C ALA A 123 25.15 -1.56 -20.40
N LYS A 124 24.49 -1.46 -19.24
CA LYS A 124 23.07 -1.14 -19.14
C LYS A 124 22.66 -0.62 -17.76
N ILE A 125 21.82 0.41 -17.73
CA ILE A 125 21.21 0.95 -16.52
C ILE A 125 19.86 0.26 -16.30
N MET A 126 19.71 -0.45 -15.18
CA MET A 126 18.48 -1.19 -14.84
C MET A 126 17.49 -0.36 -14.01
N VAL A 127 17.98 0.70 -13.37
CA VAL A 127 17.16 1.63 -12.57
C VAL A 127 17.34 3.05 -13.10
N ALA A 128 16.28 3.60 -13.68
CA ALA A 128 16.30 4.95 -14.24
C ALA A 128 16.47 6.03 -13.16
N ALA A 129 17.02 7.19 -13.54
CA ALA A 129 17.09 8.39 -12.69
C ALA A 129 15.69 8.78 -12.17
N GLY A 130 15.60 9.22 -10.92
CA GLY A 130 14.36 9.62 -10.26
C GLY A 130 13.57 8.47 -9.63
N THR A 131 14.06 7.24 -9.68
CA THR A 131 13.39 6.09 -9.04
C THR A 131 13.56 6.15 -7.53
N LYS A 132 12.44 6.30 -6.81
CA LYS A 132 12.38 6.39 -5.34
C LYS A 132 12.32 5.01 -4.68
N ASN A 133 12.90 4.88 -3.49
CA ASN A 133 12.86 3.68 -2.64
C ASN A 133 13.47 2.42 -3.29
N VAL A 134 14.70 2.51 -3.80
CA VAL A 134 15.47 1.35 -4.24
C VAL A 134 16.04 0.64 -2.99
N PRO A 135 15.68 -0.63 -2.72
CA PRO A 135 16.22 -1.35 -1.56
C PRO A 135 17.70 -1.71 -1.76
N ILE A 136 18.44 -1.81 -0.65
CA ILE A 136 19.84 -2.25 -0.66
C ILE A 136 19.95 -3.65 -1.26
N GLY A 137 21.02 -3.89 -2.04
CA GLY A 137 21.23 -5.17 -2.73
C GLY A 137 20.45 -5.32 -4.04
N LYS A 138 19.58 -4.36 -4.40
CA LYS A 138 18.95 -4.36 -5.72
C LYS A 138 19.97 -4.00 -6.80
N LEU A 139 19.93 -4.73 -7.91
CA LEU A 139 20.80 -4.51 -9.06
C LEU A 139 20.51 -3.16 -9.72
N VAL A 140 21.54 -2.32 -9.82
CA VAL A 140 21.43 -0.93 -10.31
C VAL A 140 21.93 -0.83 -11.75
N CYS A 141 23.13 -1.35 -12.02
CA CYS A 141 23.74 -1.37 -13.34
C CYS A 141 24.60 -2.63 -13.55
N ILE A 142 24.97 -2.86 -14.80
CA ILE A 142 25.88 -3.94 -15.22
C ILE A 142 27.12 -3.31 -15.83
N ILE A 143 28.29 -3.73 -15.35
CA ILE A 143 29.61 -3.30 -15.86
C ILE A 143 30.27 -4.48 -16.57
N VAL A 144 30.93 -4.25 -17.70
CA VAL A 144 31.65 -5.26 -18.48
C VAL A 144 33.13 -4.85 -18.58
N PRO A 145 34.10 -5.77 -18.34
CA PRO A 145 35.53 -5.45 -18.29
C PRO A 145 36.19 -5.23 -19.66
N ASP A 146 35.67 -5.85 -20.73
CA ASP A 146 36.18 -5.68 -22.10
C ASP A 146 35.32 -4.72 -22.93
N GLU A 147 35.97 -4.01 -23.88
CA GLU A 147 35.29 -3.23 -24.93
C GLU A 147 34.56 -4.21 -25.87
N ALA A 148 33.38 -4.67 -25.43
CA ALA A 148 32.47 -5.39 -26.29
C ALA A 148 31.96 -4.41 -27.34
N ALA A 149 32.59 -4.48 -28.52
CA ALA A 149 32.18 -3.77 -29.71
C ALA A 149 30.65 -3.79 -29.86
N PRO A 150 30.00 -2.63 -30.08
CA PRO A 150 28.56 -2.60 -30.33
C PRO A 150 28.29 -3.38 -31.61
N THR A 151 27.56 -4.49 -31.51
CA THR A 151 26.86 -5.03 -32.67
C THR A 151 25.96 -3.90 -33.22
N PRO A 152 26.03 -3.58 -34.52
CA PRO A 152 25.24 -2.48 -35.09
C PRO A 152 23.76 -2.80 -34.96
N SER A 153 23.10 -2.19 -33.98
CA SER A 153 21.66 -1.99 -34.00
C SER A 153 21.35 -0.95 -35.08
N THR A 154 20.46 -1.36 -35.96
CA THR A 154 19.79 -0.61 -37.03
C THR A 154 19.55 0.86 -36.65
N PRO A 155 19.78 1.83 -37.57
CA PRO A 155 19.73 3.25 -37.24
C PRO A 155 18.34 3.71 -36.78
N PRO A 156 18.26 4.62 -35.80
CA PRO A 156 17.02 5.34 -35.49
C PRO A 156 16.67 6.29 -36.65
N PRO A 157 15.39 6.44 -37.02
CA PRO A 157 15.00 7.44 -38.00
C PRO A 157 15.17 8.84 -37.41
N SER A 158 15.90 9.68 -38.15
CA SER A 158 16.05 11.11 -37.88
C SER A 158 14.72 11.89 -38.08
N PRO A 159 14.59 13.07 -37.45
CA PRO A 159 13.33 13.76 -37.27
C PRO A 159 12.92 14.53 -38.53
N VAL A 160 11.64 14.46 -38.88
CA VAL A 160 11.05 15.31 -39.93
C VAL A 160 10.44 16.54 -39.27
N THR A 161 10.97 17.71 -39.64
CA THR A 161 10.47 19.04 -39.30
C THR A 161 9.06 19.29 -39.88
N PRO A 162 8.28 20.18 -39.27
CA PRO A 162 6.83 20.27 -39.45
C PRO A 162 6.41 21.11 -40.67
N PRO A 163 5.31 20.76 -41.38
CA PRO A 163 4.56 21.71 -42.17
C PRO A 163 3.44 22.36 -41.34
N ALA A 164 3.43 23.69 -41.28
CA ALA A 164 2.31 24.51 -40.86
C ALA A 164 1.31 24.70 -42.04
N PRO A 165 0.14 25.34 -41.86
CA PRO A 165 -1.17 24.70 -41.88
C PRO A 165 -1.98 25.01 -43.15
N ALA A 166 -2.80 24.04 -43.60
CA ALA A 166 -3.90 24.28 -44.54
C ALA A 166 -5.24 24.11 -43.81
N ALA A 167 -6.09 25.12 -43.95
CA ALA A 167 -7.42 25.27 -43.36
C ALA A 167 -8.47 24.40 -44.11
N PRO A 168 -9.73 24.30 -43.65
CA PRO A 168 -10.46 23.03 -43.50
C PRO A 168 -11.38 22.69 -44.68
N ALA A 169 -11.51 21.41 -44.99
CA ALA A 169 -12.60 20.87 -45.81
C ALA A 169 -13.61 20.11 -44.92
N ALA A 170 -14.90 20.33 -45.21
CA ALA A 170 -16.06 20.02 -44.41
C ALA A 170 -16.30 18.49 -44.15
N PRO A 171 -17.12 18.14 -43.13
CA PRO A 171 -17.31 16.77 -42.68
C PRO A 171 -18.15 15.96 -43.68
N ALA A 172 -17.60 14.85 -44.16
CA ALA A 172 -18.39 13.80 -44.81
C ALA A 172 -19.01 12.90 -43.73
N VAL A 173 -20.32 12.75 -43.83
CA VAL A 173 -21.19 11.94 -42.97
C VAL A 173 -20.72 10.47 -42.89
N PRO A 174 -20.68 9.86 -41.69
CA PRO A 174 -20.42 8.42 -41.56
C PRO A 174 -21.64 7.63 -42.07
N GLN A 175 -21.42 6.77 -43.06
CA GLN A 175 -22.40 5.77 -43.46
C GLN A 175 -22.50 4.67 -42.38
N PRO A 176 -23.71 4.19 -42.08
CA PRO A 176 -23.96 3.23 -41.01
C PRO A 176 -23.43 1.84 -41.39
N THR A 177 -22.64 1.25 -40.49
CA THR A 177 -22.36 -0.18 -40.47
C THR A 177 -23.67 -0.95 -40.25
N PRO A 178 -24.01 -1.95 -41.07
CA PRO A 178 -25.16 -2.79 -40.80
C PRO A 178 -24.93 -3.59 -39.52
N SER A 179 -25.91 -3.45 -38.65
CA SER A 179 -26.11 -4.13 -37.39
C SER A 179 -26.09 -5.65 -37.56
N GLY A 180 -25.21 -6.31 -36.79
CA GLY A 180 -25.46 -7.61 -36.13
C GLY A 180 -26.27 -8.67 -36.88
N ASP A 181 -25.85 -9.08 -38.08
CA ASP A 181 -26.39 -10.29 -38.69
C ASP A 181 -25.74 -11.54 -38.09
N ARG A 182 -26.58 -12.48 -37.64
CA ARG A 182 -26.17 -13.75 -37.07
C ARG A 182 -25.47 -14.60 -38.15
N ILE A 183 -24.16 -14.73 -38.06
CA ILE A 183 -23.36 -15.54 -39.00
C ILE A 183 -23.68 -17.03 -38.79
N TYR A 184 -24.27 -17.67 -39.79
CA TYR A 184 -24.53 -19.11 -39.77
C TYR A 184 -23.26 -19.87 -40.16
N VAL A 185 -22.79 -20.75 -39.28
CA VAL A 185 -21.55 -21.51 -39.47
C VAL A 185 -21.78 -22.96 -39.09
N THR A 186 -21.34 -23.87 -39.94
CA THR A 186 -21.43 -25.31 -39.64
C THR A 186 -20.48 -25.71 -38.50
N PRO A 187 -20.83 -26.67 -37.63
CA PRO A 187 -20.01 -27.01 -36.45
C PRO A 187 -18.57 -27.42 -36.76
N LEU A 188 -18.37 -28.05 -37.92
CA LEU A 188 -17.04 -28.47 -38.40
C LEU A 188 -16.22 -27.26 -38.87
N ALA A 189 -16.83 -26.33 -39.59
CA ALA A 189 -16.18 -25.09 -40.02
C ALA A 189 -15.78 -24.20 -38.82
N LYS A 190 -16.60 -24.13 -37.77
CA LYS A 190 -16.28 -23.37 -36.55
C LYS A 190 -15.02 -23.89 -35.84
N LYS A 191 -14.83 -25.22 -35.79
CA LYS A 191 -13.62 -25.83 -35.22
C LYS A 191 -12.39 -25.54 -36.08
N LEU A 192 -12.50 -25.74 -37.39
CA LEU A 192 -11.38 -25.48 -38.31
C LEU A 192 -10.95 -24.01 -38.36
N ALA A 193 -11.90 -23.07 -38.24
CA ALA A 193 -11.58 -21.65 -38.18
C ALA A 193 -10.88 -21.26 -36.87
N ALA A 194 -11.27 -21.86 -35.74
CA ALA A 194 -10.60 -21.68 -34.46
C ALA A 194 -9.18 -22.26 -34.46
N ASP A 195 -9.01 -23.46 -35.03
CA ASP A 195 -7.71 -24.13 -35.12
C ASP A 195 -6.74 -23.39 -36.07
N LYS A 196 -7.27 -22.74 -37.12
CA LYS A 196 -6.49 -21.96 -38.09
C LYS A 196 -6.41 -20.46 -37.78
N GLY A 197 -7.05 -19.98 -36.71
CA GLY A 197 -7.06 -18.57 -36.33
C GLY A 197 -7.69 -17.63 -37.37
N LEU A 198 -8.67 -18.11 -38.14
CA LEU A 198 -9.32 -17.37 -39.23
C LEU A 198 -10.55 -16.61 -38.73
N SER A 199 -10.68 -15.34 -39.12
CA SER A 199 -11.88 -14.54 -38.87
C SER A 199 -13.04 -15.01 -39.75
N LEU A 200 -14.21 -15.22 -39.14
CA LEU A 200 -15.44 -15.64 -39.84
C LEU A 200 -16.28 -14.44 -40.31
N GLN A 201 -15.89 -13.22 -39.94
CA GLN A 201 -16.56 -11.99 -40.34
C GLN A 201 -16.26 -11.65 -41.80
N GLY A 202 -17.32 -11.47 -42.61
CA GLY A 202 -17.22 -11.06 -44.02
C GLY A 202 -17.10 -12.21 -45.04
N LEU A 203 -17.03 -13.47 -44.59
CA LEU A 203 -17.02 -14.63 -45.49
C LEU A 203 -18.45 -15.02 -45.90
N LYS A 204 -18.72 -15.08 -47.21
CA LYS A 204 -20.00 -15.53 -47.76
C LYS A 204 -20.01 -17.05 -47.86
N GLY A 205 -20.83 -17.70 -47.02
CA GLY A 205 -20.91 -19.16 -46.97
C GLY A 205 -21.71 -19.77 -48.11
N SER A 206 -21.28 -20.93 -48.60
CA SER A 206 -21.91 -21.67 -49.71
C SER A 206 -22.91 -22.75 -49.23
N GLY A 207 -23.11 -22.88 -47.91
CA GLY A 207 -24.01 -23.85 -47.29
C GLY A 207 -25.49 -23.43 -47.25
N LEU A 208 -26.35 -24.33 -46.81
CA LEU A 208 -27.79 -24.09 -46.66
C LEU A 208 -28.03 -22.88 -45.73
N TYR A 209 -28.86 -21.92 -46.19
CA TYR A 209 -29.07 -20.60 -45.57
C TYR A 209 -27.84 -19.67 -45.52
N GLY A 210 -26.88 -19.85 -46.44
CA GLY A 210 -25.67 -19.02 -46.50
C GLY A 210 -24.63 -19.37 -45.45
N ALA A 211 -24.70 -20.58 -44.89
CA ALA A 211 -23.81 -21.02 -43.83
C ALA A 211 -22.38 -21.27 -44.33
N ILE A 212 -21.36 -20.83 -43.58
CA ILE A 212 -19.96 -21.06 -43.91
C ILE A 212 -19.64 -22.56 -43.72
N THR A 213 -19.18 -23.21 -44.78
CA THR A 213 -18.80 -24.63 -44.79
C THR A 213 -17.28 -24.81 -44.73
N SER A 214 -16.81 -26.02 -44.46
CA SER A 214 -15.37 -26.30 -44.35
C SER A 214 -14.60 -26.03 -45.64
N LYS A 215 -15.27 -26.14 -46.81
CA LYS A 215 -14.68 -25.83 -48.13
C LYS A 215 -14.46 -24.33 -48.32
N ASP A 216 -15.32 -23.50 -47.76
CA ASP A 216 -15.22 -22.04 -47.85
C ASP A 216 -14.04 -21.48 -47.02
N LEU A 217 -13.53 -22.26 -46.06
CA LEU A 217 -12.37 -21.93 -45.24
C LEU A 217 -11.03 -22.31 -45.89
N GLU A 218 -11.04 -23.11 -46.97
CA GLU A 218 -9.80 -23.54 -47.65
C GLU A 218 -9.27 -22.47 -48.62
N GLY A 219 -10.11 -21.55 -49.08
CA GLY A 219 -9.75 -20.44 -49.96
C GLY A 219 -9.73 -19.05 -49.30
N ALA A 220 -9.99 -18.95 -48.00
CA ALA A 220 -10.09 -17.67 -47.30
C ALA A 220 -8.68 -17.08 -47.00
N PRO A 221 -8.41 -15.81 -47.34
CA PRO A 221 -7.13 -15.18 -47.02
C PRO A 221 -6.98 -15.05 -45.50
N ALA A 222 -5.80 -15.44 -44.99
CA ALA A 222 -5.48 -15.40 -43.57
C ALA A 222 -5.39 -13.96 -43.05
N MET A 223 -6.52 -13.39 -42.62
CA MET A 223 -6.52 -12.21 -41.76
C MET A 223 -6.33 -12.67 -40.32
N ALA A 224 -5.13 -12.41 -39.78
CA ALA A 224 -4.82 -12.64 -38.38
C ALA A 224 -5.80 -11.84 -37.51
N VAL A 225 -6.52 -12.55 -36.64
CA VAL A 225 -7.40 -11.95 -35.65
C VAL A 225 -6.50 -11.24 -34.62
N GLN A 226 -6.36 -9.92 -34.73
CA GLN A 226 -5.88 -9.13 -33.60
C GLN A 226 -6.88 -9.31 -32.46
N PRO A 227 -6.43 -9.63 -31.24
CA PRO A 227 -7.34 -9.70 -30.10
C PRO A 227 -7.97 -8.33 -29.92
N ALA A 228 -9.28 -8.24 -30.19
CA ALA A 228 -10.05 -7.06 -29.87
C ALA A 228 -9.95 -6.85 -28.35
N MET A 229 -9.16 -5.88 -27.92
CA MET A 229 -9.27 -5.35 -26.56
C MET A 229 -10.72 -4.92 -26.41
N ALA A 230 -11.46 -5.64 -25.58
CA ALA A 230 -12.77 -5.19 -25.14
C ALA A 230 -12.59 -3.76 -24.67
N ALA A 231 -13.28 -2.81 -25.33
CA ALA A 231 -13.26 -1.43 -24.93
C ALA A 231 -13.72 -1.37 -23.48
N VAL A 232 -12.76 -1.21 -22.57
CA VAL A 232 -13.05 -0.93 -21.17
C VAL A 232 -13.77 0.41 -21.21
N ALA A 233 -15.05 0.40 -20.88
CA ALA A 233 -15.84 1.62 -20.73
C ALA A 233 -14.99 2.64 -19.98
N GLY A 234 -14.78 3.81 -20.59
CA GLY A 234 -13.82 4.81 -20.12
C GLY A 234 -13.98 5.01 -18.63
N ALA A 235 -12.92 4.71 -17.88
CA ALA A 235 -12.87 5.03 -16.46
C ALA A 235 -13.18 6.54 -16.32
N PRO A 236 -14.00 6.94 -15.34
CA PRO A 236 -14.28 8.35 -15.13
C PRO A 236 -12.95 9.11 -15.03
N GLY A 237 -12.79 10.14 -15.85
CA GLY A 237 -11.58 10.95 -15.85
C GLY A 237 -11.32 11.52 -14.45
N GLY A 238 -10.09 11.40 -13.98
CA GLY A 238 -9.64 11.91 -12.68
C GLY A 238 -8.34 12.68 -12.82
N ILE A 239 -8.05 13.51 -11.81
CA ILE A 239 -6.75 14.18 -11.68
C ILE A 239 -5.93 13.39 -10.67
N ASP A 240 -4.77 12.89 -11.10
CA ASP A 240 -3.83 12.20 -10.23
C ASP A 240 -2.98 13.21 -9.45
N VAL A 241 -3.17 13.26 -8.13
CA VAL A 241 -2.38 14.12 -7.24
C VAL A 241 -1.32 13.26 -6.53
N PRO A 242 -0.02 13.61 -6.62
CA PRO A 242 1.04 12.83 -5.99
C PRO A 242 0.92 12.83 -4.45
N VAL A 243 1.19 11.69 -3.83
CA VAL A 243 1.15 11.54 -2.37
C VAL A 243 2.37 12.23 -1.73
N SER A 244 2.12 13.11 -0.76
CA SER A 244 3.20 13.73 0.02
C SER A 244 3.87 12.73 0.97
N ASN A 245 5.17 12.92 1.23
CA ASN A 245 5.93 12.05 2.14
C ASN A 245 5.30 11.98 3.54
N ILE A 246 4.81 13.10 4.09
CA ILE A 246 4.12 13.15 5.38
C ILE A 246 2.88 12.25 5.39
N ARG A 247 2.06 12.31 4.33
CA ARG A 247 0.84 11.50 4.21
C ARG A 247 1.17 10.02 4.07
N ALA A 248 2.24 9.66 3.37
CA ALA A 248 2.71 8.29 3.27
C ALA A 248 3.15 7.71 4.63
N VAL A 249 3.88 8.48 5.44
CA VAL A 249 4.28 8.06 6.80
C VAL A 249 3.08 7.89 7.73
N ILE A 250 2.14 8.84 7.71
CA ILE A 250 0.89 8.75 8.49
C ILE A 250 0.10 7.51 8.08
N ALA A 251 -0.04 7.26 6.77
CA ALA A 251 -0.75 6.08 6.27
C ALA A 251 -0.10 4.77 6.75
N LYS A 252 1.24 4.67 6.72
CA LYS A 252 1.97 3.51 7.24
C LYS A 252 1.68 3.30 8.74
N ARG A 253 1.75 4.36 9.56
CA ARG A 253 1.49 4.29 11.01
C ARG A 253 0.05 3.92 11.34
N LEU A 254 -0.93 4.49 10.64
CA LEU A 254 -2.34 4.16 10.83
C LEU A 254 -2.64 2.71 10.44
N LEU A 255 -2.01 2.22 9.36
CA LEU A 255 -2.16 0.84 8.91
C LEU A 255 -1.56 -0.14 9.91
N GLU A 256 -0.36 0.16 10.43
CA GLU A 256 0.29 -0.62 11.50
C GLU A 256 -0.60 -0.71 12.73
N SER A 257 -1.10 0.44 13.22
CA SER A 257 -2.02 0.51 14.36
C SER A 257 -3.26 -0.34 14.13
N LYS A 258 -3.96 -0.16 13.00
CA LYS A 258 -5.25 -0.80 12.78
C LYS A 258 -5.17 -2.29 12.51
N ARG A 259 -4.02 -2.77 12.02
CA ARG A 259 -3.77 -4.20 11.80
C ARG A 259 -3.26 -4.92 13.04
N SER A 260 -2.44 -4.25 13.86
CA SER A 260 -1.78 -4.87 15.02
C SER A 260 -2.57 -4.75 16.33
N ILE A 261 -3.26 -3.62 16.53
CA ILE A 261 -3.99 -3.32 17.77
C ILE A 261 -5.45 -3.80 17.63
N PRO A 262 -5.91 -4.75 18.47
CA PRO A 262 -7.32 -5.12 18.54
C PRO A 262 -8.11 -4.00 19.21
N HIS A 263 -8.65 -3.10 18.40
CA HIS A 263 -9.46 -1.98 18.86
C HIS A 263 -10.85 -2.45 19.29
N TYR A 264 -11.27 -2.05 20.48
CA TYR A 264 -12.67 -1.99 20.85
C TYR A 264 -13.03 -0.57 21.30
N TYR A 265 -14.32 -0.27 21.32
CA TYR A 265 -14.83 1.07 21.55
C TYR A 265 -15.80 1.08 22.72
N LEU A 266 -15.65 2.06 23.60
CA LEU A 266 -16.57 2.34 24.68
C LEU A 266 -17.07 3.77 24.54
N SER A 267 -18.37 3.98 24.63
CA SER A 267 -18.99 5.30 24.53
C SER A 267 -19.83 5.60 25.76
N ILE A 268 -19.74 6.83 26.25
CA ILE A 268 -20.58 7.36 27.33
C ILE A 268 -21.03 8.77 27.01
N ASP A 269 -22.15 9.17 27.61
CA ASP A 269 -22.57 10.56 27.63
C ASP A 269 -22.23 11.17 29.00
N VAL A 270 -21.63 12.36 28.96
CA VAL A 270 -21.15 13.12 30.12
C VAL A 270 -21.95 14.40 30.25
N LYS A 271 -22.50 14.67 31.43
CA LYS A 271 -23.18 15.93 31.74
C LYS A 271 -22.15 17.05 31.95
N MET A 272 -22.25 18.12 31.16
CA MET A 272 -21.24 19.20 31.11
C MET A 272 -21.63 20.47 31.87
N ASP A 273 -22.83 20.54 32.45
CA ASP A 273 -23.35 21.76 33.10
C ASP A 273 -22.37 22.33 34.15
N ALA A 274 -21.88 21.50 35.07
CA ALA A 274 -20.95 21.93 36.12
C ALA A 274 -19.58 22.35 35.57
N ALA A 275 -19.08 21.65 34.53
CA ALA A 275 -17.81 21.98 33.88
C ALA A 275 -17.88 23.31 33.12
N LEU A 276 -19.01 23.59 32.46
CA LEU A 276 -19.26 24.85 31.78
C LEU A 276 -19.41 26.01 32.78
N GLU A 277 -20.12 25.79 33.88
CA GLU A 277 -20.24 26.79 34.95
C GLU A 277 -18.87 27.10 35.60
N MET A 278 -18.08 26.07 35.91
CA MET A 278 -16.71 26.24 36.41
C MET A 278 -15.87 27.08 35.44
N ARG A 279 -15.95 26.77 34.14
CA ARG A 279 -15.25 27.52 33.10
C ARG A 279 -15.67 28.98 33.05
N GLU A 280 -16.96 29.28 33.14
CA GLU A 280 -17.45 30.67 33.15
C GLU A 280 -16.96 31.44 34.37
N ARG A 281 -17.02 30.82 35.57
CA ARG A 281 -16.51 31.41 36.80
C ARG A 281 -15.01 31.70 36.72
N PHE A 282 -14.21 30.73 36.27
CA PHE A 282 -12.77 30.92 36.12
C PHE A 282 -12.41 31.93 35.03
N ASN A 283 -13.13 31.97 33.91
CA ASN A 283 -12.89 32.98 32.89
C ASN A 283 -13.14 34.39 33.42
N LYS A 284 -14.20 34.61 34.21
CA LYS A 284 -14.44 35.92 34.87
C LYS A 284 -13.34 36.30 35.86
N MET A 285 -12.80 35.34 36.60
CA MET A 285 -11.69 35.59 37.53
C MET A 285 -10.37 35.90 36.81
N LEU A 286 -10.10 35.19 35.71
CA LEU A 286 -8.85 35.27 34.95
C LEU A 286 -8.89 36.35 33.84
N GLU A 287 -9.97 37.13 33.73
CA GLU A 287 -10.07 38.26 32.81
C GLU A 287 -8.92 39.26 32.99
N LYS A 288 -8.51 39.49 34.25
CA LYS A 288 -7.38 40.37 34.60
C LYS A 288 -6.04 39.86 34.08
N GLU A 289 -5.88 38.54 33.99
CA GLU A 289 -4.67 37.88 33.50
C GLU A 289 -4.69 37.62 31.98
N LYS A 290 -5.79 37.99 31.30
CA LYS A 290 -6.02 37.76 29.85
C LYS A 290 -5.91 36.28 29.43
N VAL A 291 -6.13 35.34 30.35
CA VAL A 291 -6.13 33.90 30.04
C VAL A 291 -7.56 33.40 29.88
N LYS A 292 -7.90 32.95 28.66
CA LYS A 292 -9.19 32.31 28.37
C LYS A 292 -9.09 30.79 28.43
N LEU A 293 -9.83 30.15 29.32
CA LEU A 293 -9.90 28.69 29.43
C LEU A 293 -10.88 28.10 28.42
N SER A 294 -10.48 26.97 27.84
CA SER A 294 -11.28 26.16 26.93
C SER A 294 -11.83 24.91 27.64
N VAL A 295 -12.86 24.30 27.06
CA VAL A 295 -13.36 22.99 27.54
C VAL A 295 -12.30 21.91 27.35
N ASN A 296 -11.47 22.04 26.30
CA ASN A 296 -10.38 21.10 26.01
C ASN A 296 -9.36 21.02 27.16
N ASP A 297 -9.05 22.16 27.80
CA ASP A 297 -8.11 22.21 28.94
C ASP A 297 -8.63 21.42 30.15
N ILE A 298 -9.95 21.48 30.40
CA ILE A 298 -10.63 20.73 31.45
C ILE A 298 -10.63 19.24 31.12
N ILE A 299 -10.88 18.88 29.86
CA ILE A 299 -10.86 17.49 29.40
C ILE A 299 -9.46 16.88 29.56
N ILE A 300 -8.41 17.61 29.16
CA ILE A 300 -7.02 17.16 29.33
C ILE A 300 -6.71 16.87 30.80
N LYS A 301 -7.11 17.77 31.70
CA LYS A 301 -6.93 17.56 33.15
C LYS A 301 -7.74 16.36 33.65
N GLY A 302 -9.01 16.23 33.22
CA GLY A 302 -9.86 15.09 33.57
C GLY A 302 -9.31 13.76 33.10
N MET A 303 -8.75 13.69 31.89
CA MET A 303 -8.06 12.51 31.36
C MET A 303 -6.83 12.17 32.18
N ALA A 304 -6.02 13.17 32.53
CA ALA A 304 -4.82 12.96 33.33
C ALA A 304 -5.14 12.40 34.73
N MET A 305 -6.18 12.93 35.38
CA MET A 305 -6.63 12.43 36.69
C MET A 305 -7.28 11.03 36.58
N ALA A 306 -8.00 10.74 35.50
CA ALA A 306 -8.54 9.40 35.24
C ALA A 306 -7.42 8.36 35.08
N CYS A 307 -6.36 8.70 34.35
CA CYS A 307 -5.16 7.88 34.22
C CYS A 307 -4.43 7.67 35.57
N LYS A 308 -4.42 8.64 36.48
CA LYS A 308 -3.88 8.44 37.83
C LYS A 308 -4.71 7.48 38.67
N LYS A 309 -6.03 7.53 38.52
CA LYS A 309 -6.96 6.67 39.27
C LYS A 309 -7.00 5.24 38.74
N VAL A 310 -6.87 5.06 37.43
CA VAL A 310 -6.85 3.76 36.74
C VAL A 310 -5.58 3.70 35.88
N PRO A 311 -4.43 3.33 36.49
CA PRO A 311 -3.14 3.45 35.83
C PRO A 311 -2.92 2.41 34.72
N GLU A 312 -3.72 1.34 34.67
CA GLU A 312 -3.77 0.41 33.54
C GLU A 312 -4.18 1.09 32.24
N GLY A 313 -5.02 2.14 32.32
CA GLY A 313 -5.39 2.97 31.17
C GLY A 313 -4.23 3.82 30.64
N ASN A 314 -3.17 4.00 31.43
CA ASN A 314 -1.95 4.72 31.08
C ASN A 314 -0.79 3.77 30.80
N SER A 315 -1.01 2.82 29.88
CA SER A 315 -0.04 1.78 29.55
C SER A 315 0.25 1.70 28.04
N ALA A 316 1.33 1.01 27.69
CA ALA A 316 1.73 0.74 26.31
C ALA A 316 2.15 -0.73 26.15
N TRP A 317 1.76 -1.34 25.03
CA TRP A 317 2.17 -2.68 24.66
C TRP A 317 3.55 -2.66 23.97
N MET A 318 4.58 -3.20 24.62
CA MET A 318 5.97 -3.22 24.09
C MET A 318 6.37 -4.57 23.49
N GLY A 319 5.40 -5.42 23.14
CA GLY A 319 5.64 -6.76 22.59
C GLY A 319 5.77 -7.82 23.67
N GLU A 320 6.86 -7.78 24.44
CA GLU A 320 7.12 -8.75 25.54
C GLU A 320 6.62 -8.26 26.90
N VAL A 321 6.57 -6.94 27.09
CA VAL A 321 6.19 -6.31 28.36
C VAL A 321 5.11 -5.26 28.16
N ILE A 322 4.23 -5.12 29.14
CA ILE A 322 3.32 -3.99 29.24
C ILE A 322 4.02 -2.91 30.06
N ARG A 323 4.27 -1.75 29.46
CA ARG A 323 4.84 -0.59 30.16
C ARG A 323 3.72 0.27 30.70
N GLN A 324 3.61 0.36 32.02
CA GLN A 324 2.70 1.28 32.70
C GLN A 324 3.44 2.57 33.07
N TYR A 325 2.86 3.72 32.74
CA TYR A 325 3.47 5.02 32.99
C TYR A 325 2.91 5.65 34.27
N ASN A 326 3.80 6.23 35.08
CA ASN A 326 3.41 6.94 36.31
C ASN A 326 3.02 8.40 36.04
N ASN A 327 3.68 9.03 35.07
CA ASN A 327 3.36 10.37 34.61
C ASN A 327 2.36 10.29 33.47
N VAL A 328 1.53 11.33 33.30
CA VAL A 328 0.53 11.37 32.24
C VAL A 328 0.86 12.47 31.25
N ASP A 329 1.27 12.07 30.05
CA ASP A 329 1.57 12.97 28.94
C ASP A 329 0.46 12.85 27.92
N VAL A 330 -0.28 13.95 27.70
CA VAL A 330 -1.46 13.96 26.85
C VAL A 330 -1.11 14.54 25.48
N SER A 331 -1.17 13.71 24.44
CA SER A 331 -1.06 14.14 23.04
C SER A 331 -2.38 14.76 22.59
N VAL A 332 -2.37 15.99 22.08
CA VAL A 332 -3.56 16.68 21.59
C VAL A 332 -3.53 16.73 20.07
N ALA A 333 -4.53 16.13 19.43
CA ALA A 333 -4.68 16.15 17.97
C ALA A 333 -5.05 17.56 17.47
N VAL A 334 -4.19 18.16 16.67
CA VAL A 334 -4.41 19.47 16.04
C VAL A 334 -4.42 19.30 14.52
N SER A 335 -5.48 19.79 13.87
CA SER A 335 -5.57 19.85 12.42
C SER A 335 -4.79 21.05 11.89
N THR A 336 -3.86 20.82 10.97
CA THR A 336 -3.14 21.84 10.20
C THR A 336 -3.39 21.64 8.71
N GLU A 337 -3.00 22.60 7.87
CA GLU A 337 -3.12 22.49 6.40
C GLU A 337 -2.24 21.36 5.83
N SER A 338 -1.10 21.11 6.47
CA SER A 338 -0.17 20.04 6.12
C SER A 338 -0.64 18.65 6.56
N GLY A 339 -1.61 18.57 7.47
CA GLY A 339 -2.21 17.31 7.92
C GLY A 339 -2.55 17.29 9.41
N LEU A 340 -2.43 16.11 10.02
CA LEU A 340 -2.66 15.91 11.45
C LEU A 340 -1.32 15.91 12.18
N ILE A 341 -1.21 16.75 13.21
CA ILE A 341 -0.08 16.77 14.12
C ILE A 341 -0.56 16.63 15.57
N THR A 342 0.26 16.02 16.41
CA THR A 342 -0.12 15.62 17.78
C THR A 342 0.90 16.14 18.81
N PRO A 343 0.92 17.45 19.08
CA PRO A 343 1.74 17.99 20.16
C PRO A 343 1.41 17.36 21.52
N ILE A 344 2.40 17.27 22.39
CA ILE A 344 2.32 16.59 23.68
C ILE A 344 2.35 17.61 24.82
N VAL A 345 1.35 17.55 25.70
CA VAL A 345 1.35 18.25 26.97
C VAL A 345 1.97 17.35 28.03
N PHE A 346 3.22 17.61 28.37
CA PHE A 346 3.96 16.83 29.37
C PHE A 346 3.45 17.06 30.80
N GLY A 347 3.33 16.00 31.59
CA GLY A 347 3.00 16.05 33.02
C GLY A 347 1.66 16.74 33.30
N ALA A 348 0.63 16.45 32.51
CA ALA A 348 -0.70 17.07 32.65
C ALA A 348 -1.36 16.74 34.00
N ASP A 349 -0.92 15.66 34.64
CA ASP A 349 -1.41 15.24 35.95
C ASP A 349 -0.99 16.17 37.09
N GLY A 350 0.20 16.77 37.04
CA GLY A 350 0.69 17.71 38.06
C GLY A 350 0.39 19.18 37.75
N LYS A 351 0.16 19.51 36.47
CA LYS A 351 -0.08 20.90 36.03
C LYS A 351 -1.48 21.40 36.39
N GLY A 352 -1.58 22.69 36.69
CA GLY A 352 -2.86 23.39 36.82
C GLY A 352 -3.51 23.65 35.44
N ILE A 353 -4.83 23.80 35.40
CA ILE A 353 -5.60 23.99 34.15
C ILE A 353 -5.13 25.24 33.38
N VAL A 354 -4.74 26.31 34.10
CA VAL A 354 -4.20 27.55 33.49
C VAL A 354 -2.89 27.28 32.76
N GLN A 355 -1.99 26.48 33.33
CA GLN A 355 -0.72 26.13 32.70
C GLN A 355 -0.96 25.24 31.47
N ILE A 356 -1.85 24.24 31.59
CA ILE A 356 -2.25 23.40 30.45
C ILE A 356 -2.78 24.27 29.29
N SER A 357 -3.62 25.27 29.59
CA SER A 357 -4.15 26.16 28.56
C SER A 357 -3.07 27.00 27.86
N LYS A 358 -2.03 27.43 28.60
CA LYS A 358 -0.88 28.15 28.02
C LYS A 358 -0.06 27.21 27.12
N ASP A 359 0.29 26.03 27.63
CA ASP A 359 1.09 25.03 26.90
C ASP A 359 0.38 24.61 25.60
N VAL A 360 -0.92 24.29 25.66
CA VAL A 360 -1.71 23.89 24.48
C VAL A 360 -1.76 25.00 23.44
N LYS A 361 -1.92 26.26 23.84
CA LYS A 361 -1.94 27.39 22.91
C LYS A 361 -0.59 27.61 22.25
N GLU A 362 0.50 27.54 23.00
CA GLU A 362 1.86 27.68 22.47
C GLU A 362 2.16 26.56 21.47
N LEU A 363 1.89 25.31 21.85
CA LEU A 363 2.10 24.14 21.00
C LEU A 363 1.20 24.16 19.76
N ALA A 364 -0.06 24.61 19.88
CA ALA A 364 -0.96 24.75 18.73
C ALA A 364 -0.49 25.84 17.75
N THR A 365 0.06 26.95 18.25
CA THR A 365 0.65 28.00 17.40
C THR A 365 1.89 27.47 16.68
N LYS A 366 2.83 26.85 17.41
CA LYS A 366 4.01 26.20 16.84
C LYS A 366 3.64 25.13 15.81
N ALA A 367 2.58 24.36 16.06
CA ALA A 367 2.07 23.34 15.15
C ALA A 367 1.59 23.92 13.83
N ARG A 368 0.80 25.00 13.89
CA ARG A 368 0.29 25.70 12.69
C ARG A 368 1.40 26.37 11.90
N GLU A 369 2.41 26.89 12.58
CA GLU A 369 3.59 27.48 11.96
C GLU A 369 4.62 26.44 11.45
N GLY A 370 4.43 25.15 11.77
CA GLY A 370 5.35 24.08 11.38
C GLY A 370 6.71 24.10 12.10
N LYS A 371 6.80 24.73 13.27
CA LYS A 371 8.04 24.91 14.05
C LYS A 371 8.19 23.94 15.25
N LEU A 372 7.33 22.93 15.33
CA LEU A 372 7.39 21.94 16.41
C LEU A 372 8.65 21.08 16.30
N GLN A 373 9.30 20.86 17.44
CA GLN A 373 10.43 19.96 17.54
C GLN A 373 9.96 18.51 17.58
N PRO A 374 10.75 17.53 17.09
CA PRO A 374 10.39 16.11 17.12
C PRO A 374 9.98 15.60 18.50
N GLN A 375 10.64 16.07 19.56
CA GLN A 375 10.36 15.69 20.94
C GLN A 375 8.97 16.16 21.40
N GLU A 376 8.43 17.22 20.81
CA GLU A 376 7.13 17.79 21.19
C GLU A 376 5.94 17.01 20.57
N PHE A 377 6.15 16.13 19.59
CA PHE A 377 5.09 15.33 18.96
C PHE A 377 5.40 13.83 18.82
N GLN A 378 6.57 13.38 19.28
CA GLN A 378 6.92 11.95 19.35
C GLN A 378 6.83 11.46 20.79
N GLY A 379 5.91 10.54 21.04
CA GLY A 379 5.67 9.96 22.36
C GLY A 379 4.26 10.23 22.85
N GLY A 380 4.14 10.68 24.10
CA GLY A 380 2.87 10.79 24.80
C GLY A 380 2.35 9.43 25.25
N THR A 381 1.58 9.42 26.34
CA THR A 381 1.05 8.19 26.92
C THR A 381 -0.41 7.96 26.53
N ILE A 382 -1.16 9.03 26.28
CA ILE A 382 -2.56 8.98 25.86
C ILE A 382 -2.86 10.11 24.85
N THR A 383 -3.78 9.87 23.90
CA THR A 383 -4.18 10.88 22.91
C THR A 383 -5.60 11.38 23.15
N LEU A 384 -5.81 12.69 22.96
CA LEU A 384 -7.10 13.36 22.87
C LEU A 384 -7.33 13.86 21.44
N SER A 385 -8.48 13.53 20.87
CA SER A 385 -8.99 14.08 19.61
C SER A 385 -10.35 14.70 19.82
N ASN A 386 -10.52 15.95 19.37
CA ASN A 386 -11.74 16.71 19.55
C ASN A 386 -12.22 17.24 18.21
N LEU A 387 -13.42 16.82 17.80
CA LEU A 387 -14.08 17.28 16.58
C LEU A 387 -15.42 17.98 16.88
N GLY A 388 -15.67 18.36 18.13
CA GLY A 388 -16.89 19.08 18.53
C GLY A 388 -17.08 20.41 17.80
N MET A 389 -15.98 21.06 17.37
CA MET A 389 -16.05 22.29 16.57
C MET A 389 -16.67 22.09 15.17
N PHE A 390 -16.65 20.87 14.64
CA PHE A 390 -17.23 20.52 13.34
C PHE A 390 -18.66 19.98 13.45
N GLY A 391 -19.26 20.03 14.64
CA GLY A 391 -20.63 19.55 14.87
C GLY A 391 -20.78 18.02 14.87
N ILE A 392 -19.67 17.27 14.98
CA ILE A 392 -19.71 15.81 15.00
C ILE A 392 -20.20 15.32 16.36
N LYS A 393 -21.30 14.56 16.38
CA LYS A 393 -21.87 14.02 17.62
C LYS A 393 -21.03 12.90 18.23
N ASN A 394 -20.64 11.92 17.43
CA ASN A 394 -19.84 10.78 17.86
C ASN A 394 -18.88 10.39 16.73
N PHE A 395 -17.64 10.05 17.09
CA PHE A 395 -16.68 9.43 16.19
C PHE A 395 -15.73 8.53 16.99
N SER A 396 -15.09 7.60 16.30
CA SER A 396 -14.07 6.74 16.88
C SER A 396 -12.75 7.02 16.21
N ALA A 397 -11.73 7.34 17.01
CA ALA A 397 -10.38 7.59 16.51
C ALA A 397 -9.55 6.29 16.49
N ILE A 398 -8.52 6.27 15.65
CA ILE A 398 -7.52 5.21 15.61
C ILE A 398 -6.40 5.56 16.58
N ILE A 399 -5.97 4.60 17.39
CA ILE A 399 -4.91 4.79 18.37
C ILE A 399 -3.58 5.06 17.67
N ASN A 400 -2.77 5.96 18.21
CA ASN A 400 -1.38 6.16 17.76
C ASN A 400 -0.45 5.22 18.56
N PRO A 401 0.21 4.24 17.92
CA PRO A 401 1.16 3.38 18.62
C PRO A 401 2.31 4.21 19.21
N PRO A 402 2.84 3.88 20.41
CA PRO A 402 2.58 2.67 21.21
C PRO A 402 1.48 2.84 22.29
N GLN A 403 0.65 3.89 22.22
CA GLN A 403 -0.35 4.19 23.25
C GLN A 403 -1.47 3.14 23.28
N SER A 404 -2.19 3.03 24.40
CA SER A 404 -3.31 2.08 24.55
C SER A 404 -4.69 2.70 24.42
N ILE A 405 -4.84 3.99 24.69
CA ILE A 405 -6.15 4.67 24.68
C ILE A 405 -6.08 5.95 23.83
N ILE A 406 -7.13 6.19 23.05
CA ILE A 406 -7.42 7.49 22.45
C ILE A 406 -8.85 7.91 22.79
N LEU A 407 -9.01 9.15 23.25
CA LEU A 407 -10.31 9.73 23.55
C LEU A 407 -10.79 10.60 22.39
N ALA A 408 -11.97 10.29 21.86
CA ALA A 408 -12.68 11.06 20.86
C ALA A 408 -13.83 11.85 21.51
N VAL A 409 -13.79 13.18 21.37
CA VAL A 409 -14.77 14.09 21.97
C VAL A 409 -15.65 14.71 20.90
N GLY A 410 -16.96 14.44 20.99
CA GLY A 410 -17.96 15.02 20.11
C GLY A 410 -18.45 16.40 20.54
N THR A 411 -19.48 16.90 19.86
CA THR A 411 -20.14 18.16 20.19
C THR A 411 -20.99 18.07 21.45
N THR A 412 -21.21 19.21 22.10
CA THR A 412 -22.14 19.35 23.22
C THR A 412 -23.55 19.64 22.71
N GLU A 413 -24.53 18.85 23.12
CA GLU A 413 -25.94 19.00 22.75
C GLU A 413 -26.80 19.21 24.00
N ALA A 414 -27.76 20.13 23.89
CA ALA A 414 -28.78 20.30 24.92
C ALA A 414 -29.79 19.14 24.85
N ARG A 415 -29.95 18.38 25.93
CA ARG A 415 -30.93 17.31 26.04
C ARG A 415 -31.88 17.57 27.20
N LEU A 416 -33.14 17.17 27.03
CA LEU A 416 -34.16 17.22 28.06
C LEU A 416 -34.09 15.94 28.91
N ILE A 417 -33.80 16.09 30.19
CA ILE A 417 -33.80 14.99 31.17
C ILE A 417 -35.07 15.10 32.02
N PRO A 418 -35.76 13.99 32.31
CA PRO A 418 -36.85 13.99 33.30
C PRO A 418 -36.32 14.45 34.66
N ALA A 419 -37.04 15.38 35.29
CA ALA A 419 -36.69 15.92 36.60
C ALA A 419 -37.91 15.98 37.49
N LYS A 420 -37.70 15.82 38.80
CA LYS A 420 -38.77 15.91 39.83
C LYS A 420 -39.11 17.37 40.16
N ASN A 421 -39.21 18.22 39.15
CA ASN A 421 -39.61 19.62 39.27
C ASN A 421 -41.04 19.78 38.72
N GLU A 422 -41.72 20.89 39.01
CA GLU A 422 -43.09 21.15 38.54
C GLU A 422 -43.26 21.03 37.02
N LYS A 423 -42.21 21.33 36.26
CA LYS A 423 -42.19 21.21 34.79
C LYS A 423 -41.94 19.79 34.28
N GLY A 424 -41.55 18.84 35.14
CA GLY A 424 -41.28 17.44 34.78
C GLY A 424 -39.97 17.18 34.01
N PHE A 425 -39.27 18.22 33.56
CA PHE A 425 -38.01 18.10 32.81
C PHE A 425 -37.02 19.25 33.12
N ILE A 426 -35.73 18.99 32.92
CA ILE A 426 -34.64 19.97 32.95
C ILE A 426 -33.83 19.83 31.66
N THR A 427 -33.41 20.96 31.08
CA THR A 427 -32.45 20.99 29.98
C THR A 427 -31.03 20.93 30.54
N SER A 428 -30.24 19.97 30.09
CA SER A 428 -28.83 19.83 30.46
C SER A 428 -27.97 19.60 29.21
N GLN A 429 -26.74 20.10 29.25
CA GLN A 429 -25.76 19.92 28.17
C GLN A 429 -25.05 18.57 28.33
N PHE A 430 -25.09 17.76 27.27
CA PHE A 430 -24.38 16.48 27.21
C PHE A 430 -23.31 16.48 26.13
N MET A 431 -22.16 15.92 26.47
CA MET A 431 -21.07 15.64 25.55
C MET A 431 -20.95 14.13 25.37
N SER A 432 -20.96 13.67 24.12
CA SER A 432 -20.70 12.26 23.83
C SER A 432 -19.20 12.05 23.71
N VAL A 433 -18.69 11.02 24.38
CA VAL A 433 -17.27 10.70 24.44
C VAL A 433 -17.08 9.23 24.12
N THR A 434 -16.15 8.94 23.21
CA THR A 434 -15.81 7.58 22.79
C THR A 434 -14.34 7.32 23.03
N ALA A 435 -14.02 6.32 23.84
CA ALA A 435 -12.67 5.82 24.02
C ALA A 435 -12.44 4.62 23.11
N SER A 436 -11.40 4.68 22.29
CA SER A 436 -10.87 3.48 21.62
C SER A 436 -9.74 2.93 22.47
N CYS A 437 -9.80 1.65 22.80
CA CYS A 437 -8.84 1.00 23.69
C CYS A 437 -8.18 -0.20 22.99
N ASP A 438 -6.91 -0.45 23.32
CA ASP A 438 -6.20 -1.68 22.98
C ASP A 438 -6.62 -2.80 23.95
N HIS A 439 -7.34 -3.80 23.44
CA HIS A 439 -7.85 -4.89 24.28
C HIS A 439 -6.75 -5.80 24.86
N ARG A 440 -5.48 -5.65 24.45
CA ARG A 440 -4.35 -6.40 25.02
C ARG A 440 -3.87 -5.84 26.36
N THR A 441 -4.02 -4.54 26.56
CA THR A 441 -3.57 -3.82 27.77
C THR A 441 -4.73 -3.37 28.63
N VAL A 442 -5.87 -3.03 28.01
CA VAL A 442 -7.05 -2.50 28.68
C VAL A 442 -8.24 -3.41 28.40
N ASP A 443 -8.68 -4.15 29.40
CA ASP A 443 -9.89 -4.97 29.30
C ASP A 443 -11.16 -4.13 29.39
N GLY A 444 -12.29 -4.71 28.98
CA GLY A 444 -13.60 -4.03 29.01
C GLY A 444 -13.96 -3.43 30.38
N ALA A 445 -13.66 -4.12 31.47
CA ALA A 445 -13.91 -3.62 32.83
C ALA A 445 -13.00 -2.44 33.19
N VAL A 446 -11.71 -2.52 32.86
CA VAL A 446 -10.73 -1.44 33.11
C VAL A 446 -11.08 -0.21 32.29
N GLY A 447 -11.40 -0.37 31.00
CA GLY A 447 -11.85 0.72 30.15
C GLY A 447 -13.14 1.38 30.66
N ALA A 448 -14.09 0.59 31.18
CA ALA A 448 -15.31 1.11 31.80
C ALA A 448 -15.01 1.87 33.11
N GLN A 449 -14.10 1.37 33.94
CA GLN A 449 -13.66 2.06 35.16
C GLN A 449 -12.94 3.37 34.85
N TRP A 450 -12.08 3.39 33.82
CA TRP A 450 -11.40 4.60 33.37
C TRP A 450 -12.40 5.65 32.87
N LEU A 451 -13.38 5.25 32.04
CA LEU A 451 -14.44 6.14 31.57
C LEU A 451 -15.36 6.61 32.71
N ALA A 452 -15.65 5.76 33.70
CA ALA A 452 -16.41 6.14 34.88
C ALA A 452 -15.66 7.16 35.74
N ALA A 453 -14.34 6.99 35.90
CA ALA A 453 -13.49 7.96 36.58
C ALA A 453 -13.46 9.29 35.82
N PHE A 454 -13.24 9.27 34.50
CA PHE A 454 -13.29 10.45 33.65
C PHE A 454 -14.64 11.17 33.75
N LYS A 455 -15.76 10.43 33.65
CA LYS A 455 -17.12 10.96 33.82
C LYS A 455 -17.29 11.65 35.18
N SER A 456 -16.86 11.00 36.26
CA SER A 456 -16.97 11.54 37.62
C SER A 456 -16.23 12.87 37.77
N PHE A 457 -15.03 12.99 37.18
CA PHE A 457 -14.27 14.24 37.19
C PHE A 457 -14.92 15.34 36.34
N MET A 458 -15.50 15.01 35.20
CA MET A 458 -16.16 16.00 34.33
C MET A 458 -17.51 16.47 34.90
N GLU A 459 -18.30 15.57 35.49
CA GLU A 459 -19.58 15.92 36.11
C GLU A 459 -19.41 16.67 37.43
N ASN A 460 -18.31 16.40 38.16
CA ASN A 460 -17.94 17.12 39.39
C ASN A 460 -16.50 17.65 39.28
N PRO A 461 -16.29 18.80 38.61
CA PRO A 461 -14.96 19.36 38.39
C PRO A 461 -14.17 19.68 39.66
N THR A 462 -14.84 19.92 40.78
CA THR A 462 -14.21 20.14 42.09
C THR A 462 -13.37 18.94 42.54
N ASN A 463 -13.74 17.72 42.13
CA ASN A 463 -12.95 16.53 42.43
C ASN A 463 -11.58 16.51 41.73
N MET A 464 -11.35 17.36 40.72
CA MET A 464 -10.04 17.51 40.09
C MET A 464 -9.05 18.30 40.96
N LEU A 465 -9.50 18.91 42.07
CA LEU A 465 -8.66 19.63 43.03
C LEU A 465 -8.12 18.73 44.15
N LEU A 466 -8.72 17.56 44.34
CA LEU A 466 -8.24 16.50 45.22
C LEU A 466 -7.15 15.70 44.52
#